data_AF-A0A226I1Z0-F1
#
_entry.id   AF-A0A226I1Z0-F1
#
_cell.length_a   1.000
_cell.length_b   1.000
_cell.length_c   1.000
_cell.angle_alpha   90.00
_cell.angle_beta   90.00
_cell.angle_gamma   90.00
#
_symmetry.space_group_name_H-M   'P 1'
#
loop_
_entity.id
_entity.type
_entity.pdbx_description
1 polymer ?
#
loop_
_entity_poly.entity_id
_entity_poly.type
_entity_poly.pdbx_seq_one_letter_code
_entity_poly.pdbx_strand_id
1 'polypeptide(L)'
;MKMTILTTVLLLTLCQIGFAQTNYTAKLDNYFNALEVNDKFMGSVAISQNGEIVYTKSIGFADVEKKIKATKNSKYRIGSISKSFTAVLILKATEEKKLDLTQTIYKWFPTIKNADKISIKQLLSHRSGIHNFTDDNEYLTWNTQPKTEKEMLEIIAKGGSDFEPDSKAEYSNSNFVLLTYIANSGY
;
A
#
# COMPACT_ATOMS: atom_id res chain seq x y z
N MET A 1 -68.97 0.95 -9.70
CA MET A 1 -68.01 -0.18 -9.89
C MET A 1 -66.79 0.19 -10.72
N LYS A 2 -66.90 0.92 -11.85
CA LYS A 2 -65.74 1.34 -12.67
C LYS A 2 -64.82 2.39 -12.02
N MET A 3 -65.36 3.29 -11.19
CA MET A 3 -64.58 4.38 -10.57
C MET A 3 -63.73 3.91 -9.38
N THR A 4 -64.20 2.90 -8.65
CA THR A 4 -63.52 2.30 -7.49
C THR A 4 -62.32 1.45 -7.89
N ILE A 5 -62.37 0.79 -9.05
CA ILE A 5 -61.25 0.00 -9.59
C ILE A 5 -60.11 0.91 -10.05
N LEU A 6 -60.44 2.10 -10.60
CA LEU A 6 -59.44 3.07 -11.07
C LEU A 6 -58.66 3.72 -9.91
N THR A 7 -59.30 3.91 -8.75
CA THR A 7 -58.64 4.46 -7.55
C THR A 7 -57.69 3.45 -6.91
N THR A 8 -58.04 2.16 -6.90
CA THR A 8 -57.19 1.10 -6.34
C THR A 8 -55.93 0.86 -7.17
N VAL A 9 -56.03 0.96 -8.51
CA VAL A 9 -54.85 0.84 -9.40
C VAL A 9 -53.89 2.03 -9.24
N LEU A 10 -54.41 3.24 -9.01
CA LEU A 10 -53.57 4.44 -8.77
C LEU A 10 -52.84 4.40 -7.41
N LEU A 11 -53.45 3.79 -6.39
CA LEU A 11 -52.81 3.60 -5.07
C LEU A 11 -51.76 2.48 -5.06
N LEU A 12 -51.91 1.46 -5.92
CA LEU A 12 -50.93 0.37 -6.04
C LEU A 12 -49.68 0.78 -6.83
N THR A 13 -49.76 1.74 -7.76
CA THR A 13 -48.58 2.25 -8.49
C THR A 13 -47.77 3.27 -7.68
N LEU A 14 -48.36 3.93 -6.68
CA LEU A 14 -47.66 4.85 -5.77
C LEU A 14 -46.82 4.14 -4.70
N CYS A 15 -46.97 2.83 -4.52
CA CYS A 15 -46.31 2.07 -3.45
C CYS A 15 -45.00 1.37 -3.90
N GLN A 16 -44.64 1.46 -5.18
CA GLN A 16 -43.40 0.88 -5.70
C GLN A 16 -42.58 1.95 -6.41
N ILE A 17 -41.68 2.61 -5.67
CA ILE A 17 -40.25 2.86 -5.96
C ILE A 17 -39.75 3.63 -4.73
N GLY A 18 -39.79 2.98 -3.58
CA GLY A 18 -39.08 3.42 -2.38
C GLY A 18 -37.87 2.53 -2.20
N PHE A 19 -36.91 2.54 -3.12
CA PHE A 19 -35.61 1.96 -2.80
C PHE A 19 -35.04 2.83 -1.67
N ALA A 20 -35.14 2.33 -0.45
CA ALA A 20 -34.31 2.80 0.65
C ALA A 20 -32.86 2.42 0.31
N GLN A 21 -32.25 3.12 -0.65
CA GLN A 21 -30.80 3.14 -0.75
C GLN A 21 -30.32 3.73 0.57
N THR A 22 -29.69 2.89 1.38
CA THR A 22 -28.94 3.38 2.52
C THR A 22 -27.99 4.44 1.98
N ASN A 23 -28.19 5.70 2.39
CA ASN A 23 -27.37 6.81 1.91
C ASN A 23 -26.01 6.76 2.62
N TYR A 24 -25.19 5.77 2.25
CA TYR A 24 -23.84 5.58 2.78
C TYR A 24 -22.99 6.81 2.51
N THR A 25 -23.21 7.50 1.39
CA THR A 25 -22.56 8.78 1.06
C THR A 25 -22.79 9.82 2.15
N ALA A 26 -24.04 10.08 2.55
CA ALA A 26 -24.32 11.06 3.61
C ALA A 26 -23.72 10.66 4.96
N LYS A 27 -23.72 9.35 5.30
CA LYS A 27 -23.07 8.86 6.53
C LYS A 27 -21.56 9.07 6.50
N LEU A 28 -20.92 8.72 5.39
CA LEU A 28 -19.48 8.91 5.17
C LEU A 28 -19.13 10.40 5.16
N ASP A 29 -19.95 11.23 4.53
CA ASP A 29 -19.75 12.67 4.51
C ASP A 29 -19.81 13.26 5.90
N ASN A 30 -20.82 12.90 6.71
CA ASN A 30 -20.92 13.33 8.09
C ASN A 30 -19.72 12.88 8.92
N TYR A 31 -19.29 11.62 8.78
CA TYR A 31 -18.12 11.09 9.47
C TYR A 31 -16.84 11.87 9.11
N PHE A 32 -16.55 12.01 7.82
CA PHE A 32 -15.36 12.68 7.35
C PHE A 32 -15.39 14.20 7.55
N ASN A 33 -16.58 14.83 7.52
CA ASN A 33 -16.75 16.22 7.92
C ASN A 33 -16.44 16.39 9.40
N ALA A 34 -16.92 15.48 10.26
CA ALA A 34 -16.59 15.51 11.68
C ALA A 34 -15.07 15.38 11.91
N LEU A 35 -14.37 14.56 11.14
CA LEU A 35 -12.91 14.47 11.21
C LEU A 35 -12.22 15.75 10.71
N GLU A 36 -12.73 16.38 9.65
CA GLU A 36 -12.17 17.64 9.12
C GLU A 36 -12.32 18.79 10.12
N VAL A 37 -13.54 19.03 10.63
CA VAL A 37 -13.81 20.18 11.52
C VAL A 37 -13.15 20.05 12.90
N ASN A 38 -12.70 18.85 13.27
CA ASN A 38 -11.98 18.58 14.52
C ASN A 38 -10.47 18.33 14.31
N ASP A 39 -9.93 18.65 13.12
CA ASP A 39 -8.51 18.49 12.78
C ASP A 39 -7.97 17.07 13.04
N LYS A 40 -8.80 16.04 12.80
CA LYS A 40 -8.44 14.62 13.03
C LYS A 40 -8.01 13.88 11.77
N PHE A 41 -8.21 14.45 10.58
CA PHE A 41 -7.85 13.80 9.33
C PHE A 41 -7.48 14.80 8.22
N MET A 42 -6.46 14.45 7.45
CA MET A 42 -6.06 15.14 6.23
C MET A 42 -5.64 14.09 5.19
N GLY A 43 -6.20 14.17 3.98
CA GLY A 43 -5.94 13.19 2.92
C GLY A 43 -7.13 12.95 2.00
N SER A 44 -7.04 11.90 1.18
CA SER A 44 -8.08 11.51 0.23
C SER A 44 -8.57 10.09 0.49
N VAL A 45 -9.86 9.86 0.28
CA VAL A 45 -10.55 8.58 0.44
C VAL A 45 -11.29 8.26 -0.84
N ALA A 46 -11.20 7.01 -1.29
CA ALA A 46 -12.01 6.45 -2.36
C ALA A 46 -12.54 5.07 -1.93
N ILE A 47 -13.81 4.80 -2.21
CA ILE A 47 -14.42 3.48 -1.99
C ILE A 47 -14.90 2.97 -3.34
N SER A 48 -14.52 1.73 -3.65
CA SER A 48 -14.99 1.04 -4.85
C SER A 48 -15.84 -0.18 -4.49
N GLN A 49 -16.89 -0.39 -5.26
CA GLN A 49 -17.73 -1.59 -5.22
C GLN A 49 -17.88 -2.10 -6.65
N ASN A 50 -17.64 -3.39 -6.86
CA ASN A 50 -17.72 -4.03 -8.19
C ASN A 50 -16.89 -3.34 -9.28
N GLY A 51 -15.72 -2.80 -8.92
CA GLY A 51 -14.81 -2.11 -9.85
C GLY A 51 -15.19 -0.66 -10.13
N GLU A 52 -16.32 -0.18 -9.63
CA GLU A 52 -16.74 1.22 -9.79
C GLU A 52 -16.47 2.01 -8.52
N ILE A 53 -16.05 3.26 -8.65
CA ILE A 53 -15.87 4.16 -7.51
C ILE A 53 -17.25 4.69 -7.10
N VAL A 54 -17.68 4.37 -5.89
CA VAL A 54 -19.00 4.75 -5.36
C VAL A 54 -18.93 5.93 -4.38
N TYR A 55 -17.73 6.30 -3.92
CA TYR A 55 -17.51 7.43 -3.03
C TYR A 55 -16.08 7.97 -3.17
N THR A 56 -15.93 9.28 -3.16
CA THR A 56 -14.62 9.95 -3.03
C THR A 56 -14.73 11.17 -2.14
N LYS A 57 -13.70 11.43 -1.34
CA LYS A 57 -13.58 12.67 -0.56
C LYS A 57 -12.12 13.08 -0.43
N SER A 58 -11.86 14.39 -0.43
CA SER A 58 -10.53 14.96 -0.14
C SER A 58 -10.68 16.00 0.95
N ILE A 59 -9.81 15.93 1.95
CA ILE A 59 -9.96 16.60 3.24
C ILE A 59 -8.67 17.31 3.58
N GLY A 60 -8.76 18.55 4.04
CA GLY A 60 -7.60 19.34 4.42
C GLY A 60 -6.79 19.85 3.22
N PHE A 61 -5.46 19.80 3.33
CA PHE A 61 -4.55 20.52 2.44
C PHE A 61 -3.53 19.57 1.79
N ALA A 62 -3.21 19.82 0.53
CA ALA A 62 -2.03 19.26 -0.12
C ALA A 62 -0.76 20.02 0.29
N ASP A 63 -0.90 21.30 0.62
CA ASP A 63 0.16 22.16 1.17
C ASP A 63 -0.47 23.09 2.21
N VAL A 64 -0.12 22.88 3.48
CA VAL A 64 -0.70 23.62 4.61
C VAL A 64 -0.23 25.07 4.61
N GLU A 65 1.06 25.32 4.36
CA GLU A 65 1.67 26.65 4.41
C GLU A 65 1.10 27.54 3.30
N LYS A 66 0.98 26.99 2.08
CA LYS A 66 0.40 27.71 0.94
C LYS A 66 -1.13 27.66 0.90
N LYS A 67 -1.76 27.00 1.88
CA LYS A 67 -3.21 26.79 1.96
C LYS A 67 -3.81 26.16 0.69
N ILE A 68 -3.05 25.28 0.03
CA ILE A 68 -3.52 24.56 -1.16
C ILE A 68 -4.37 23.37 -0.69
N LYS A 69 -5.67 23.37 -1.01
CA LYS A 69 -6.59 22.29 -0.65
C LYS A 69 -6.20 20.96 -1.32
N ALA A 70 -6.39 19.87 -0.60
CA ALA A 70 -6.30 18.54 -1.18
C ALA A 70 -7.45 18.35 -2.18
N THR A 71 -7.17 17.65 -3.28
CA THR A 71 -8.15 17.34 -4.32
C THR A 71 -8.07 15.86 -4.68
N LYS A 72 -9.02 15.36 -5.48
CA LYS A 72 -8.96 14.00 -6.03
C LYS A 72 -7.70 13.70 -6.84
N ASN A 73 -6.98 14.74 -7.29
CA ASN A 73 -5.76 14.63 -8.07
C ASN A 73 -4.48 14.82 -7.22
N SER A 74 -4.60 15.07 -5.92
CA SER A 74 -3.47 15.22 -5.02
C SER A 74 -2.68 13.91 -4.96
N LYS A 75 -1.35 14.00 -5.09
CA LYS A 75 -0.43 12.86 -5.01
C LYS A 75 0.15 12.78 -3.60
N TYR A 76 0.27 11.56 -3.09
CA TYR A 76 0.80 11.28 -1.75
C TYR A 76 2.00 10.36 -1.84
N ARG A 77 2.93 10.50 -0.89
CA ARG A 77 3.96 9.46 -0.67
C ARG A 77 3.28 8.28 0.02
N ILE A 78 3.11 7.17 -0.70
CA ILE A 78 2.31 6.02 -0.24
C ILE A 78 3.05 5.05 0.69
N GLY A 79 4.34 5.31 0.96
CA GLY A 79 5.15 4.53 1.90
C GLY A 79 5.11 3.03 1.62
N SER A 80 4.78 2.24 2.64
CA SER A 80 4.79 0.78 2.58
C SER A 80 3.79 0.16 1.59
N ILE A 81 2.83 0.92 1.06
CA ILE A 81 1.97 0.45 -0.05
C ILE A 81 2.82 0.12 -1.29
N SER A 82 3.96 0.79 -1.48
CA SER A 82 4.91 0.50 -2.58
C SER A 82 5.37 -0.96 -2.61
N LYS A 83 5.40 -1.65 -1.46
CA LYS A 83 5.82 -3.06 -1.37
C LYS A 83 4.92 -4.00 -2.18
N SER A 84 3.62 -3.72 -2.26
CA SER A 84 2.69 -4.50 -3.08
C SER A 84 3.05 -4.42 -4.57
N PHE A 85 3.51 -3.27 -5.05
CA PHE A 85 3.97 -3.10 -6.44
C PHE A 85 5.26 -3.88 -6.69
N THR A 86 6.25 -3.76 -5.80
CA THR A 86 7.50 -4.54 -5.90
C THR A 86 7.22 -6.05 -5.88
N ALA A 87 6.32 -6.52 -5.02
CA ALA A 87 5.92 -7.92 -4.98
C ALA A 87 5.30 -8.37 -6.31
N VAL A 88 4.40 -7.57 -6.91
CA VAL A 88 3.83 -7.88 -8.23
C VAL A 88 4.91 -7.97 -9.30
N LEU A 89 5.90 -7.06 -9.33
CA LEU A 89 6.98 -7.12 -10.31
C LEU A 89 7.79 -8.43 -10.22
N ILE A 90 8.14 -8.84 -8.99
CA ILE A 90 8.88 -10.08 -8.74
C ILE A 90 8.06 -11.32 -9.10
N LEU A 91 6.77 -11.34 -8.75
CA LEU A 91 5.87 -12.45 -9.07
C LEU A 91 5.64 -12.56 -10.57
N LYS A 92 5.44 -11.44 -11.28
CA LYS A 92 5.36 -11.44 -12.76
C LYS A 92 6.63 -11.97 -13.41
N ALA A 93 7.80 -11.57 -12.92
CA ALA A 93 9.07 -12.10 -13.42
C ALA A 93 9.22 -13.60 -13.19
N THR A 94 8.68 -14.10 -12.08
CA THR A 94 8.61 -15.53 -11.77
C THR A 94 7.68 -16.26 -12.73
N GLU A 95 6.48 -15.71 -13.00
CA GLU A 95 5.54 -16.24 -13.99
C GLU A 95 6.17 -16.31 -15.40
N GLU A 96 6.97 -15.31 -15.75
CA GLU A 96 7.74 -15.24 -17.00
C GLU A 96 9.01 -16.13 -17.00
N LYS A 97 9.24 -16.90 -15.92
CA LYS A 97 10.41 -17.78 -15.73
C LYS A 97 11.76 -17.05 -15.76
N LYS A 98 11.76 -15.74 -15.50
CA LYS A 98 12.98 -14.92 -15.39
C LYS A 98 13.59 -14.97 -13.99
N LEU A 99 12.77 -15.30 -12.99
CA LEU A 99 13.19 -15.54 -11.61
C LEU A 99 12.65 -16.86 -11.10
N ASP A 100 13.38 -17.47 -10.16
CA ASP A 100 12.90 -18.54 -9.31
C ASP A 100 12.81 -18.03 -7.87
N LEU A 101 11.66 -18.17 -7.23
CA LEU A 101 11.46 -17.71 -5.85
C LEU A 101 12.30 -18.48 -4.83
N THR A 102 12.76 -19.69 -5.17
CA THR A 102 13.57 -20.56 -4.32
C THR A 102 15.07 -20.29 -4.44
N GLN A 103 15.50 -19.61 -5.50
CA GLN A 103 16.92 -19.28 -5.68
C GLN A 103 17.39 -18.28 -4.63
N THR A 104 18.67 -18.38 -4.30
CA THR A 104 19.28 -17.58 -3.23
C THR A 104 19.66 -16.20 -3.76
N ILE A 105 19.75 -15.22 -2.87
CA ILE A 105 20.07 -13.84 -3.24
C ILE A 105 21.57 -13.61 -3.48
N TYR A 106 22.41 -14.63 -3.24
CA TYR A 106 23.86 -14.57 -3.32
C TYR A 106 24.39 -14.02 -4.65
N LYS A 107 23.76 -14.38 -5.78
CA LYS A 107 24.14 -13.87 -7.12
C LYS A 107 24.16 -12.34 -7.17
N TRP A 108 23.20 -11.68 -6.49
CA TRP A 108 23.06 -10.23 -6.50
C TRP A 108 23.81 -9.56 -5.35
N PHE A 109 23.77 -10.17 -4.16
CA PHE A 109 24.21 -9.52 -2.92
C PHE A 109 25.18 -10.41 -2.11
N PRO A 110 26.36 -10.76 -2.64
CA PRO A 110 27.30 -11.67 -1.97
C PRO A 110 27.86 -11.13 -0.64
N THR A 111 27.76 -9.82 -0.39
CA THR A 111 28.20 -9.18 0.85
C THR A 111 27.16 -9.24 1.97
N ILE A 112 25.91 -9.64 1.68
CA ILE A 112 24.86 -9.76 2.68
C ILE A 112 25.08 -11.07 3.47
N LYS A 113 25.03 -10.97 4.81
CA LYS A 113 25.16 -12.14 5.69
C LYS A 113 24.06 -13.16 5.37
N ASN A 114 24.42 -14.44 5.25
CA ASN A 114 23.53 -15.55 4.86
C ASN A 114 22.91 -15.45 3.45
N ALA A 115 23.47 -14.64 2.54
CA ALA A 115 22.93 -14.48 1.19
C ALA A 115 22.82 -15.79 0.38
N ASP A 116 23.67 -16.77 0.70
CA ASP A 116 23.69 -18.13 0.16
C ASP A 116 22.56 -19.03 0.70
N LYS A 117 21.85 -18.61 1.75
CA LYS A 117 20.70 -19.30 2.35
C LYS A 117 19.38 -18.58 2.15
N ILE A 118 19.42 -17.26 1.95
CA ILE A 118 18.23 -16.42 1.83
C ILE A 118 17.67 -16.53 0.41
N SER A 119 16.44 -16.99 0.28
CA SER A 119 15.70 -17.04 -0.99
C SER A 119 14.91 -15.76 -1.27
N ILE A 120 14.57 -15.52 -2.54
CA ILE A 120 13.68 -14.41 -2.94
C ILE A 120 12.33 -14.51 -2.23
N LYS A 121 11.78 -15.72 -2.05
CA LYS A 121 10.55 -15.97 -1.28
C LYS A 121 10.66 -15.48 0.17
N GLN A 122 11.82 -15.67 0.80
CA GLN A 122 12.05 -15.23 2.18
C GLN A 122 12.18 -13.70 2.27
N LEU A 123 12.71 -13.01 1.25
CA LEU A 123 12.62 -11.56 1.18
C LEU A 123 11.15 -11.09 1.15
N LEU A 124 10.35 -11.63 0.21
CA LEU A 124 8.93 -11.28 0.01
C LEU A 124 8.07 -11.49 1.26
N SER A 125 8.37 -12.55 2.02
CA SER A 125 7.60 -12.96 3.20
C SER A 125 8.17 -12.44 4.52
N HIS A 126 9.17 -11.55 4.48
CA HIS A 126 9.79 -11.00 5.68
C HIS A 126 10.48 -12.05 6.59
N ARG A 127 11.04 -13.12 5.99
CA ARG A 127 11.67 -14.26 6.69
C ARG A 127 13.17 -14.39 6.43
N SER A 128 13.80 -13.32 5.94
CA SER A 128 15.22 -13.33 5.55
C SER A 128 16.19 -13.32 6.72
N GLY A 129 15.78 -12.76 7.87
CA GLY A 129 16.69 -12.48 8.98
C GLY A 129 17.62 -11.29 8.76
N ILE A 130 17.48 -10.55 7.65
CA ILE A 130 18.29 -9.36 7.34
C ILE A 130 17.83 -8.20 8.22
N HIS A 131 18.79 -7.56 8.90
CA HIS A 131 18.52 -6.43 9.77
C HIS A 131 17.79 -5.31 9.04
N ASN A 132 16.78 -4.73 9.68
CA ASN A 132 15.97 -3.67 9.13
C ASN A 132 16.62 -2.31 9.38
N PHE A 133 17.29 -1.73 8.38
CA PHE A 133 18.05 -0.48 8.53
C PHE A 133 17.23 0.72 9.04
N THR A 134 15.90 0.66 8.99
CA THR A 134 15.04 1.74 9.53
C THR A 134 14.88 1.67 11.04
N ASP A 135 15.33 0.58 11.67
CA ASP A 135 15.33 0.41 13.13
C ASP A 135 16.62 0.98 13.75
N ASP A 136 17.61 1.36 12.93
CA ASP A 136 18.82 2.05 13.37
C ASP A 136 18.50 3.46 13.91
N ASN A 137 19.16 3.84 15.00
CA ASN A 137 19.03 5.17 15.59
C ASN A 137 19.42 6.28 14.60
N GLU A 138 20.41 5.99 13.75
CA GLU A 138 20.93 6.92 12.75
C GLU A 138 19.98 7.09 11.56
N TYR A 139 18.97 6.23 11.36
CA TYR A 139 18.09 6.28 10.19
C TYR A 139 17.47 7.66 9.99
N LEU A 140 16.98 8.30 11.05
CA LEU A 140 16.35 9.63 10.98
C LEU A 140 17.33 10.75 10.61
N THR A 141 18.64 10.53 10.73
CA THR A 141 19.65 11.52 10.34
C THR A 141 19.83 11.62 8.82
N TRP A 142 19.43 10.59 8.08
CA TRP A 142 19.67 10.50 6.63
C TRP A 142 18.46 10.03 5.81
N ASN A 143 17.32 9.69 6.42
CA ASN A 143 16.13 9.14 5.72
C ASN A 143 15.54 10.07 4.63
N THR A 144 15.87 11.35 4.62
CA THR A 144 15.48 12.31 3.57
C THR A 144 16.59 12.57 2.55
N GLN A 145 17.77 12.00 2.75
CA GLN A 145 18.92 12.18 1.88
C GLN A 145 18.96 11.05 0.84
N PRO A 146 19.22 11.35 -0.44
CA PRO A 146 19.36 10.32 -1.45
C PRO A 146 20.55 9.41 -1.12
N LYS A 147 20.36 8.11 -1.35
CA LYS A 147 21.38 7.08 -1.23
C LYS A 147 21.48 6.33 -2.55
N THR A 148 22.69 6.13 -3.03
CA THR A 148 22.98 5.23 -4.15
C THR A 148 22.69 3.78 -3.74
N GLU A 149 22.53 2.91 -4.73
CA GLU A 149 22.39 1.47 -4.50
C GLU A 149 23.57 0.90 -3.70
N LYS A 150 24.81 1.32 -4.03
CA LYS A 150 26.01 0.93 -3.30
C LYS A 150 25.96 1.32 -1.83
N GLU A 151 25.62 2.57 -1.52
CA GLU A 151 25.51 3.03 -0.12
C GLU A 151 24.42 2.28 0.64
N MET A 152 23.27 2.00 0.00
CA MET A 152 22.21 1.23 0.64
C MET A 152 22.63 -0.22 0.91
N LEU A 153 23.34 -0.85 -0.01
CA LEU A 153 23.89 -2.20 0.19
C LEU A 153 24.92 -2.23 1.33
N GLU A 154 25.77 -1.21 1.44
CA GLU A 154 26.71 -1.07 2.56
C GLU A 154 25.99 -0.91 3.90
N ILE A 155 24.93 -0.09 3.96
CA ILE A 155 24.08 0.09 5.16
C ILE A 155 23.43 -1.25 5.55
N ILE A 156 22.78 -1.92 4.60
CA ILE A 156 22.08 -3.19 4.86
C ILE A 156 23.07 -4.29 5.26
N ALA A 157 24.22 -4.39 4.59
CA ALA A 157 25.26 -5.38 4.91
C ALA A 157 25.83 -5.15 6.31
N LYS A 158 26.04 -3.89 6.72
CA LYS A 158 26.56 -3.53 8.04
C LYS A 158 25.62 -3.95 9.17
N GLY A 159 24.30 -3.88 8.97
CA GLY A 159 23.32 -4.33 9.96
C GLY A 159 23.38 -5.83 10.26
N GLY A 160 23.88 -6.64 9.32
CA GLY A 160 24.07 -8.07 9.53
C GLY A 160 22.76 -8.86 9.50
N SER A 161 22.57 -9.73 10.49
CA SER A 161 21.42 -10.65 10.54
C SER A 161 20.94 -10.83 11.97
N ASP A 162 19.66 -10.58 12.20
CA ASP A 162 19.00 -10.60 13.50
C ASP A 162 18.56 -12.01 13.92
N PHE A 163 18.33 -12.89 12.93
CA PHE A 163 17.95 -14.29 13.14
C PHE A 163 18.27 -15.15 11.91
N GLU A 164 18.34 -16.47 12.11
CA GLU A 164 18.57 -17.40 11.00
C GLU A 164 17.44 -17.34 9.97
N PRO A 165 17.74 -17.35 8.65
CA PRO A 165 16.71 -17.34 7.61
C PRO A 165 15.63 -18.40 7.85
N ASP A 166 14.38 -18.01 7.63
CA ASP A 166 13.15 -18.79 7.80
C ASP A 166 12.74 -19.19 9.23
N SER A 167 13.58 -18.94 10.23
CA SER A 167 13.26 -19.29 11.63
C SER A 167 12.07 -18.52 12.20
N LYS A 168 11.83 -17.28 11.74
CA LYS A 168 10.64 -16.46 12.05
C LYS A 168 10.39 -15.41 10.94
N ALA A 169 9.33 -14.62 11.08
CA ALA A 169 9.02 -13.51 10.19
C ALA A 169 9.07 -12.19 10.96
N GLU A 170 9.85 -11.22 10.48
CA GLU A 170 9.94 -9.87 11.03
C GLU A 170 10.00 -8.84 9.90
N TYR A 171 9.17 -7.81 10.02
CA TYR A 171 9.06 -6.76 9.02
C TYR A 171 10.43 -6.11 8.77
N SER A 172 10.79 -5.96 7.49
CA SER A 172 12.10 -5.42 7.11
C SER A 172 12.00 -4.62 5.82
N ASN A 173 12.40 -3.34 5.89
CA ASN A 173 12.54 -2.48 4.72
C ASN A 173 13.73 -2.91 3.86
N SER A 174 14.79 -3.45 4.46
CA SER A 174 15.94 -4.00 3.75
C SER A 174 15.51 -5.03 2.71
N ASN A 175 14.59 -5.94 3.06
CA ASN A 175 14.09 -6.94 2.13
C ASN A 175 13.51 -6.35 0.85
N PHE A 176 12.69 -5.30 0.98
CA PHE A 176 12.02 -4.69 -0.17
C PHE A 176 12.91 -3.72 -0.95
N VAL A 177 13.96 -3.17 -0.32
CA VAL A 177 15.04 -2.49 -1.04
C VAL A 177 15.78 -3.49 -1.93
N LEU A 178 16.19 -4.64 -1.38
CA LEU A 178 16.87 -5.69 -2.15
C LEU A 178 15.99 -6.26 -3.27
N LEU A 179 14.70 -6.49 -3.03
CA LEU A 179 13.75 -6.92 -4.08
C LEU A 179 13.63 -5.89 -5.21
N THR A 180 13.67 -4.60 -4.90
CA THR A 180 13.68 -3.54 -5.93
C THR A 180 14.92 -3.63 -6.81
N TYR A 181 16.10 -3.88 -6.21
CA TYR A 181 17.34 -4.05 -6.97
C TYR A 181 17.32 -5.32 -7.84
N ILE A 182 16.78 -6.44 -7.33
CA ILE A 182 16.58 -7.65 -8.15
C ILE A 182 15.64 -7.37 -9.33
N ALA A 183 14.52 -6.67 -9.11
CA ALA A 183 13.58 -6.33 -10.19
C ALA A 183 14.21 -5.43 -11.27
N ASN A 184 15.16 -4.59 -10.88
CA ASN A 184 15.87 -3.69 -11.78
C ASN A 184 17.13 -4.30 -12.41
N SER A 185 17.58 -5.48 -11.94
CA SER A 185 18.80 -6.10 -12.45
C SER A 185 18.65 -6.68 -13.86
N GLY A 186 17.47 -6.57 -14.48
CA GLY A 186 17.16 -7.10 -15.82
C GLY A 186 17.05 -8.63 -15.87
N TYR A 187 17.23 -9.28 -14.70
CA TYR A 187 17.43 -10.71 -14.48
C TYR A 187 18.71 -11.29 -15.11
#